data_AF-D8QRM8-F1
#
_entry.id   AF-D8QRM8-F1
#
_cell.length_a   1.000
_cell.length_b   1.000
_cell.length_c   1.000
_cell.angle_alpha   90.00
_cell.angle_beta   90.00
_cell.angle_gamma   90.00
#
_symmetry.space_group_name_H-M   'P 1'
#
loop_
_entity.id
_entity.type
_entity.pdbx_description
1 polymer ?
#
loop_
_entity_poly.entity_id
_entity_poly.type
_entity_poly.pdbx_seq_one_letter_code
_entity_poly.pdbx_strand_id
1 'polypeptide(L)'
;FDSEVVPSSLGPIAAILRVAKTANEWLYLCRFYAYDRAHYDDPSSSGRGVRQFKTALLLRLEKDEEPSRLARRERSDAREMQRFYQNYYDKHVRASEADHQDRASLAKAYQTAGILFDVLTSVTRQDGAEVDSEVLFLFVVYVLAK
;
A
#
# COMPACT_ATOMS: atom_id res chain seq x y z
N PHE A 1 3.65 -0.65 17.23
CA PHE A 1 2.86 0.35 16.50
C PHE A 1 1.46 -0.20 16.31
N ASP A 2 0.78 -0.42 17.43
CA ASP A 2 -0.66 -0.56 17.41
C ASP A 2 -1.18 0.86 17.66
N SER A 3 -1.95 1.38 16.72
CA SER A 3 -2.78 2.58 16.88
C SER A 3 -2.10 3.87 17.35
N GLU A 4 -0.94 4.26 16.80
CA GLU A 4 -0.73 5.71 16.74
C GLU A 4 -1.84 6.28 15.87
N VAL A 5 -2.69 7.08 16.52
CA VAL A 5 -3.85 7.70 15.90
C VAL A 5 -3.33 8.54 14.75
N VAL A 6 -3.59 8.07 13.52
CA VAL A 6 -3.29 8.84 12.32
C VAL A 6 -3.93 10.22 12.52
N PRO A 7 -3.16 11.32 12.44
CA PRO A 7 -3.70 12.66 12.61
C PRO A 7 -4.92 12.85 11.70
N SER A 8 -5.95 13.54 12.18
CA SER A 8 -7.19 13.72 11.41
C SER A 8 -6.97 14.39 10.05
N SER A 9 -5.94 15.24 9.95
CA SER A 9 -5.48 15.87 8.70
C SER A 9 -4.90 14.87 7.69
N LEU A 10 -4.52 13.68 8.13
CA LEU A 10 -3.94 12.60 7.33
C LEU A 10 -4.88 11.40 7.20
N GLY A 11 -6.21 11.63 7.31
CA GLY A 11 -7.24 10.57 7.26
C GLY A 11 -7.07 9.52 6.15
N PRO A 12 -6.76 9.89 4.89
CA PRO A 12 -6.52 8.93 3.82
C PRO A 12 -5.37 7.93 4.10
N ILE A 13 -4.35 8.35 4.84
CA ILE A 13 -3.17 7.53 5.18
C ILE A 13 -3.53 6.38 6.13
N ALA A 14 -4.60 6.54 6.92
CA ALA A 14 -5.10 5.49 7.79
C ALA A 14 -5.59 4.27 7.00
N ALA A 15 -6.07 4.44 5.77
CA ALA A 15 -6.44 3.31 4.91
C ALA A 15 -5.18 2.53 4.48
N ILE A 16 -4.12 3.23 4.08
CA ILE A 16 -2.84 2.63 3.65
C ILE A 16 -2.23 1.82 4.80
N LEU A 17 -2.17 2.39 6.01
CA LEU A 17 -1.59 1.70 7.17
C LEU A 17 -2.43 0.50 7.63
N ARG A 18 -3.76 0.53 7.44
CA ARG A 18 -4.63 -0.63 7.69
C ARG A 18 -4.33 -1.77 6.71
N VAL A 19 -4.15 -1.45 5.43
CA VAL A 19 -3.73 -2.43 4.42
C VAL A 19 -2.36 -3.00 4.76
N ALA A 20 -1.40 -2.15 5.14
CA ALA A 20 -0.07 -2.58 5.52
C ALA A 20 -0.11 -3.64 6.63
N LYS A 21 -0.95 -3.46 7.68
CA LYS A 21 -1.07 -4.43 8.79
C LYS A 21 -1.50 -5.84 8.36
N THR A 22 -2.12 -6.00 7.19
CA THR A 22 -2.55 -7.31 6.66
C THR A 22 -1.47 -8.03 5.85
N ALA A 23 -0.44 -7.32 5.40
CA ALA A 23 0.63 -7.86 4.56
C ALA A 23 1.91 -8.03 5.38
N ASN A 24 2.09 -9.21 5.98
CA ASN A 24 3.24 -9.47 6.86
C ASN A 24 4.61 -9.35 6.15
N GLU A 25 4.70 -9.64 4.84
CA GLU A 25 5.97 -9.63 4.07
C GLU A 25 6.25 -8.28 3.37
N TRP A 26 5.22 -7.48 3.05
CA TRP A 26 5.34 -6.20 2.29
C TRP A 26 5.06 -4.95 3.12
N LEU A 27 5.00 -5.16 4.44
CA LEU A 27 4.69 -4.19 5.46
C LEU A 27 5.51 -2.90 5.31
N TYR A 28 6.78 -3.06 4.93
CA TYR A 28 7.71 -1.96 4.73
C TYR A 28 7.32 -1.05 3.55
N LEU A 29 7.05 -1.60 2.36
CA LEU A 29 6.73 -0.79 1.18
C LEU A 29 5.44 0.02 1.37
N CYS A 30 4.41 -0.60 1.95
CA CYS A 30 3.16 0.11 2.26
C CYS A 30 3.35 1.20 3.34
N ARG A 31 4.18 0.95 4.36
CA ARG A 31 4.51 1.95 5.39
C ARG A 31 5.37 3.07 4.84
N PHE A 32 6.29 2.77 3.92
CA PHE A 32 7.14 3.75 3.27
C PHE A 32 6.29 4.68 2.41
N TYR A 33 5.40 4.12 1.60
CA TYR A 33 4.42 4.89 0.84
C TYR A 33 3.52 5.75 1.74
N ALA A 34 3.06 5.22 2.88
CA ALA A 34 2.29 6.00 3.85
C ALA A 34 3.09 7.19 4.42
N TYR A 35 4.38 7.00 4.71
CA TYR A 35 5.27 8.06 5.16
C TYR A 35 5.49 9.11 4.08
N ASP A 36 5.81 8.68 2.86
CA ASP A 36 6.04 9.57 1.72
C ASP A 36 4.79 10.40 1.42
N ARG A 37 3.61 9.77 1.44
CA ARG A 37 2.34 10.48 1.30
C ARG A 37 2.09 11.48 2.42
N ALA A 38 2.38 11.12 3.67
CA ALA A 38 2.28 12.05 4.80
C ALA A 38 3.24 13.23 4.62
N HIS A 39 4.45 12.96 4.11
CA HIS A 39 5.44 13.99 3.81
C HIS A 39 4.96 14.93 2.72
N TYR A 40 4.41 14.40 1.63
CA TYR A 40 3.82 15.19 0.54
C TYR A 40 2.64 16.05 1.00
N ASP A 41 1.72 15.49 1.80
CA ASP A 41 0.49 16.18 2.22
C ASP A 41 0.76 17.30 3.27
N ASP A 42 1.80 17.19 4.11
CA ASP A 42 2.19 18.25 5.06
C ASP A 42 3.72 18.32 5.26
N PRO A 43 4.48 18.85 4.29
CA PRO A 43 5.94 18.80 4.31
C PRO A 43 6.54 19.46 5.57
N SER A 44 5.92 20.55 6.03
CA SER A 44 6.34 21.29 7.21
C SER A 44 5.96 20.64 8.55
N SER A 45 5.14 19.59 8.52
CA SER A 45 4.58 18.93 9.72
C SER A 45 3.85 19.89 10.65
N SER A 46 3.09 20.82 10.06
CA SER A 46 2.36 21.90 10.75
C SER A 46 1.07 21.43 11.40
N GLY A 47 0.49 20.33 10.90
CA GLY A 47 -0.72 19.73 11.46
C GLY A 47 -0.49 19.17 12.86
N ARG A 48 -1.53 19.27 13.71
CA ARG A 48 -1.48 18.74 15.07
C ARG A 48 -1.12 17.25 15.06
N GLY A 49 -0.04 16.89 15.76
CA GLY A 49 0.40 15.49 15.88
C GLY A 49 1.13 14.93 14.64
N VAL A 50 1.20 15.67 13.53
CA VAL A 50 1.82 15.18 12.27
C VAL A 50 3.31 14.89 12.45
N ARG A 51 4.05 15.77 13.12
CA ARG A 51 5.48 15.56 13.38
C ARG A 51 5.73 14.29 14.19
N GLN A 52 4.97 14.09 15.27
CA GLN A 52 5.10 12.92 16.14
C GLN A 52 4.82 11.64 15.35
N PHE A 53 3.69 11.62 14.63
CA PHE A 53 3.31 10.51 13.76
C PHE A 53 4.40 10.17 12.72
N LYS A 54 4.93 11.17 12.00
CA LYS A 54 6.00 10.96 11.02
C LYS A 54 7.27 10.42 11.64
N THR A 55 7.71 11.00 12.75
CA THR A 55 8.91 10.53 13.47
C THR A 55 8.75 9.07 13.89
N ALA A 56 7.60 8.72 14.44
CA ALA A 56 7.35 7.39 14.94
C ALA A 56 7.19 6.36 13.80
N LEU A 57 6.57 6.75 12.68
CA LEU A 57 6.50 5.92 11.47
C LEU A 57 7.89 5.72 10.84
N LEU A 58 8.75 6.75 10.83
CA LEU A 58 10.13 6.65 10.35
C LEU A 58 10.98 5.69 11.20
N LEU A 59 10.93 5.83 12.54
CA LEU A 59 11.59 4.91 13.46
C LEU A 59 11.11 3.46 13.30
N ARG A 60 9.87 3.26 12.82
CA ARG A 60 9.36 1.94 12.52
C ARG A 60 9.91 1.40 11.19
N LEU A 61 9.99 2.25 10.17
CA LEU A 61 10.59 1.90 8.88
C LEU A 61 12.05 1.46 9.04
N GLU A 62 12.85 2.19 9.81
CA GLU A 62 14.25 1.82 10.11
C GLU A 62 14.37 0.40 10.72
N LYS A 63 13.41 0.01 11.56
CA LYS A 63 13.38 -1.33 12.18
C LYS A 63 12.92 -2.43 11.22
N ASP A 64 12.08 -2.07 10.25
CA ASP A 64 11.50 -3.01 9.30
C ASP A 64 12.38 -3.20 8.05
N GLU A 65 13.31 -2.27 7.78
CA GLU A 65 14.12 -2.25 6.54
C GLU A 65 14.97 -3.51 6.36
N GLU A 66 15.84 -3.83 7.33
CA GLU A 66 16.72 -5.01 7.25
C GLU A 66 15.92 -6.33 7.15
N PRO A 67 14.93 -6.61 8.01
CA PRO A 67 14.10 -7.81 7.86
C PRO A 67 13.40 -7.89 6.49
N SER A 68 12.90 -6.76 5.97
CA SER A 68 12.22 -6.74 4.67
C SER A 68 13.19 -7.01 3.52
N ARG A 69 14.40 -6.45 3.60
CA ARG A 69 15.47 -6.70 2.63
C ARG A 69 15.91 -8.16 2.63
N LEU A 70 15.99 -8.79 3.81
CA LEU A 70 16.34 -10.20 3.96
C LEU A 70 15.21 -11.14 3.50
N ALA A 71 13.95 -10.74 3.67
CA ALA A 71 12.78 -11.52 3.24
C ALA A 71 12.51 -11.43 1.73
N ARG A 72 13.21 -10.53 1.02
CA ARG A 72 13.03 -10.28 -0.42
C ARG A 72 13.30 -11.56 -1.23
N ARG A 73 12.36 -11.91 -2.09
CA ARG A 73 12.34 -13.07 -2.99
C ARG A 73 12.57 -12.68 -4.45
N GLU A 74 12.27 -11.44 -4.82
CA GLU A 74 12.46 -10.87 -6.15
C GLU A 74 13.67 -9.93 -6.20
N ARG A 75 14.04 -9.53 -7.42
CA ARG A 75 15.25 -8.74 -7.67
C ARG A 75 15.11 -7.25 -7.34
N SER A 76 13.88 -6.75 -7.19
CA SER A 76 13.60 -5.35 -6.87
C SER A 76 12.25 -5.22 -6.15
N ASP A 77 12.05 -4.10 -5.46
CA ASP A 77 10.81 -3.84 -4.73
C ASP A 77 9.62 -3.69 -5.68
N ALA A 78 9.84 -3.18 -6.89
CA ALA A 78 8.80 -3.12 -7.93
C ALA A 78 8.27 -4.52 -8.29
N ARG A 79 9.17 -5.49 -8.51
CA ARG A 79 8.76 -6.87 -8.87
C ARG A 79 8.02 -7.57 -7.74
N GLU A 80 8.47 -7.35 -6.51
CA GLU A 80 7.75 -7.85 -5.35
C GLU A 80 6.33 -7.31 -5.28
N MET A 81 6.19 -6.00 -5.45
CA MET A 81 4.91 -5.34 -5.35
C MET A 81 3.98 -5.74 -6.51
N GLN A 82 4.51 -5.98 -7.71
CA GLN A 82 3.76 -6.50 -8.85
C GLN A 82 3.20 -7.90 -8.55
N ARG A 83 4.07 -8.82 -8.11
CA ARG A 83 3.68 -10.18 -7.74
C ARG A 83 2.66 -10.18 -6.62
N PHE A 84 2.82 -9.31 -5.63
CA PHE A 84 1.86 -9.16 -4.55
C PHE A 84 0.50 -8.65 -5.06
N TYR A 85 0.50 -7.62 -5.89
CA TYR A 85 -0.72 -7.05 -6.47
C TYR A 85 -1.51 -8.11 -7.26
N GLN A 86 -0.84 -8.89 -8.12
CA GLN A 86 -1.46 -9.98 -8.88
C GLN A 86 -2.08 -11.03 -7.93
N ASN A 87 -1.32 -11.51 -6.94
CA ASN A 87 -1.81 -12.48 -5.96
C ASN A 87 -3.00 -11.96 -5.15
N TYR A 88 -2.99 -10.67 -4.79
CA TYR A 88 -4.09 -10.05 -4.07
C TYR A 88 -5.34 -9.99 -4.95
N TYR A 89 -5.19 -9.56 -6.20
CA TYR A 89 -6.29 -9.44 -7.15
C TYR A 89 -6.99 -10.80 -7.38
N ASP A 90 -6.21 -11.86 -7.61
CA ASP A 90 -6.78 -13.19 -7.81
C ASP A 90 -7.53 -13.70 -6.57
N LYS A 91 -6.96 -13.52 -5.38
CA LYS A 91 -7.53 -14.05 -4.14
C LYS A 91 -8.71 -13.26 -3.59
N HIS A 92 -8.79 -11.96 -3.87
CA HIS A 92 -9.74 -11.07 -3.20
C HIS A 92 -10.64 -10.29 -4.15
N VAL A 93 -10.28 -10.13 -5.41
CA VAL A 93 -11.16 -9.48 -6.40
C VAL A 93 -11.84 -10.55 -7.24
N ARG A 94 -11.07 -11.36 -7.97
CA ARG A 94 -11.63 -12.42 -8.82
C ARG A 94 -12.44 -13.46 -8.04
N ALA A 95 -11.91 -13.92 -6.90
CA ALA A 95 -12.63 -14.88 -6.05
C ALA A 95 -13.94 -14.29 -5.51
N SER A 96 -13.94 -13.02 -5.07
CA SER A 96 -15.14 -12.36 -4.55
C SER A 96 -16.21 -12.14 -5.61
N GLU A 97 -15.82 -11.87 -6.87
CA GLU A 97 -16.73 -11.80 -8.01
C GLU A 97 -17.35 -13.17 -8.32
N ALA A 98 -16.53 -14.24 -8.33
CA ALA A 98 -16.98 -15.60 -8.63
C ALA A 98 -17.90 -16.18 -7.55
N ASP A 99 -17.63 -15.88 -6.28
CA ASP A 99 -18.39 -16.41 -5.14
C ASP A 99 -19.65 -15.58 -4.82
N HIS A 100 -19.98 -14.57 -5.64
CA HIS A 100 -21.07 -13.61 -5.39
C HIS A 100 -21.05 -13.04 -3.96
N GLN A 101 -19.86 -12.67 -3.47
CA GLN A 101 -19.74 -12.04 -2.15
C GLN A 101 -20.55 -10.75 -2.05
N ASP A 102 -20.94 -10.40 -0.83
CA ASP A 102 -21.73 -9.21 -0.59
C ASP A 102 -21.02 -7.93 -1.07
N ARG A 103 -21.82 -6.95 -1.53
CA ARG A 103 -21.33 -5.72 -2.14
C ARG A 103 -20.33 -4.96 -1.26
N ALA A 104 -20.45 -5.08 0.06
CA ALA A 104 -19.54 -4.45 1.02
C ALA A 104 -18.14 -5.08 0.99
N SER A 105 -18.04 -6.42 0.93
CA SER A 105 -16.75 -7.11 0.82
C SER A 105 -16.06 -6.81 -0.50
N LEU A 106 -16.82 -6.82 -1.61
CA LEU A 106 -16.28 -6.49 -2.92
C LEU A 106 -15.78 -5.03 -2.98
N ALA A 107 -16.54 -4.08 -2.44
CA ALA A 107 -16.12 -2.68 -2.35
C ALA A 107 -14.83 -2.50 -1.53
N LYS A 108 -14.66 -3.26 -0.44
CA LYS A 108 -13.44 -3.26 0.38
C LYS A 108 -12.25 -3.86 -0.36
N ALA A 109 -12.45 -4.94 -1.11
CA ALA A 109 -11.41 -5.55 -1.93
C ALA A 109 -10.92 -4.58 -3.01
N TYR A 110 -11.85 -3.93 -3.71
CA TYR A 110 -11.54 -2.88 -4.68
C TYR A 110 -10.82 -1.68 -4.06
N GLN A 111 -11.26 -1.19 -2.90
CA GLN A 111 -10.57 -0.09 -2.22
C GLN A 111 -9.12 -0.47 -1.87
N THR A 112 -8.91 -1.70 -1.40
CA THR A 112 -7.57 -2.20 -1.07
C THR A 112 -6.72 -2.36 -2.33
N ALA A 113 -7.27 -2.91 -3.42
CA ALA A 113 -6.59 -3.03 -4.69
C ALA A 113 -6.13 -1.65 -5.21
N GLY A 114 -6.97 -0.62 -5.14
CA GLY A 114 -6.58 0.74 -5.50
C GLY A 114 -5.36 1.25 -4.71
N ILE A 115 -5.36 1.06 -3.38
CA ILE A 115 -4.22 1.44 -2.53
C ILE A 115 -2.95 0.68 -2.91
N LEU A 116 -3.06 -0.63 -3.17
CA LEU A 116 -1.91 -1.44 -3.58
C LEU A 116 -1.36 -1.03 -4.94
N PHE A 117 -2.23 -0.60 -5.86
CA PHE A 117 -1.81 -0.06 -7.15
C PHE A 117 -1.06 1.27 -7.00
N ASP A 118 -1.50 2.15 -6.11
CA ASP A 118 -0.82 3.40 -5.82
C ASP A 118 0.59 3.16 -5.24
N VAL A 119 0.69 2.22 -4.29
CA VAL A 119 1.98 1.78 -3.73
C VAL A 119 2.87 1.21 -4.82
N LEU A 120 2.35 0.31 -5.66
CA LEU A 120 3.11 -0.27 -6.78
C LEU A 120 3.66 0.81 -7.70
N THR A 121 2.82 1.75 -8.12
CA THR A 121 3.23 2.83 -9.02
C THR A 121 4.33 3.68 -8.39
N SER A 122 4.23 3.96 -7.08
CA SER A 122 5.25 4.71 -6.35
C SER A 122 6.59 3.95 -6.31
N VAL A 123 6.56 2.66 -5.97
CA VAL A 123 7.75 1.82 -5.87
C VAL A 123 8.41 1.64 -7.25
N THR A 124 7.61 1.39 -8.28
CA THR A 124 8.11 1.27 -9.67
C THR A 124 8.81 2.54 -10.14
N ARG A 125 8.29 3.72 -9.80
CA ARG A 125 8.96 5.00 -10.09
C ARG A 125 10.29 5.16 -9.34
N GLN A 126 10.34 4.74 -8.08
CA GLN A 126 11.56 4.80 -7.26
C GLN A 126 12.65 3.85 -7.77
N ASP A 127 12.25 2.68 -8.29
CA ASP A 127 13.15 1.73 -8.95
C ASP A 127 13.58 2.19 -10.37
N GLY A 128 13.01 3.28 -10.90
CA GLY A 128 13.27 3.74 -12.27
C GLY A 128 12.75 2.78 -13.35
N ALA A 129 11.77 1.94 -13.02
CA ALA A 129 11.21 0.91 -13.87
C ALA A 129 9.85 1.33 -14.46
N GLU A 130 9.30 0.51 -15.36
CA GLU A 130 7.94 0.64 -15.88
C GLU A 130 6.99 -0.38 -15.23
N VAL A 131 5.72 -0.01 -15.08
CA VAL A 131 4.69 -0.92 -14.55
C VAL A 131 4.34 -1.94 -15.64
N ASP A 132 4.31 -3.22 -15.28
CA ASP A 132 3.99 -4.29 -16.22
C ASP A 132 2.62 -4.09 -16.87
N SER A 133 2.53 -4.42 -18.16
CA SER A 133 1.32 -4.28 -18.98
C SER A 133 0.14 -5.07 -18.42
N GLU A 134 0.39 -6.23 -17.81
CA GLU A 134 -0.64 -7.04 -17.18
C GLU A 134 -1.22 -6.35 -15.94
N VAL A 135 -0.39 -5.66 -15.17
CA VAL A 135 -0.84 -4.91 -13.99
C VAL A 135 -1.63 -3.66 -14.40
N LEU A 136 -1.19 -2.97 -15.46
CA LEU A 136 -1.96 -1.88 -16.05
C LEU A 136 -3.33 -2.38 -16.56
N PHE A 137 -3.38 -3.55 -17.19
CA PHE A 137 -4.63 -4.16 -17.63
C PHE A 137 -5.56 -4.49 -16.46
N LEU A 138 -5.06 -5.11 -15.39
CA LEU A 138 -5.84 -5.37 -14.17
C LEU A 138 -6.37 -4.08 -13.53
N PHE A 139 -5.60 -2.99 -13.58
CA PHE A 139 -6.06 -1.69 -13.12
C PHE A 139 -7.16 -1.09 -14.02
N VAL A 140 -7.04 -1.21 -15.35
CA VAL A 140 -8.11 -0.78 -16.27
C VAL A 140 -9.39 -1.58 -16.01
N VAL A 141 -9.30 -2.89 -15.80
CA VAL A 141 -10.44 -3.72 -15.42
C VAL A 141 -11.04 -3.25 -14.09
N TYR A 142 -10.20 -2.96 -13.09
CA TYR A 142 -10.63 -2.37 -11.82
C TYR A 142 -11.38 -1.04 -12.00
N VAL A 143 -10.86 -0.11 -12.82
CA VAL A 143 -11.49 1.19 -13.06
C VAL A 143 -12.83 1.03 -13.77
N LEU A 144 -12.95 0.06 -14.68
CA LEU A 144 -14.20 -0.22 -15.40
C LEU A 144 -15.24 -0.97 -14.57
N ALA A 145 -14.84 -1.70 -13.53
CA ALA A 145 -15.72 -2.47 -12.65
C ALA A 145 -16.33 -1.64 -11.50
N LYS A 146 -15.89 -0.39 -11.32
CA LYS A 146 -16.32 0.52 -10.26
C LYS A 146 -17.50 1.40 -10.69
#